data_AF-A0A317I7A1-F1
#
_entry.id   AF-A0A317I7A1-F1
#
_cell.length_a   1.000
_cell.length_b   1.000
_cell.length_c   1.000
_cell.angle_alpha   90.00
_cell.angle_beta   90.00
_cell.angle_gamma   90.00
#
_symmetry.space_group_name_H-M   'P 1'
#
loop_
_entity.id
_entity.type
_entity.pdbx_description
1 polymer ?
#
loop_
_entity_poly.entity_id
_entity_poly.type
_entity_poly.pdbx_seq_one_letter_code
_entity_poly.pdbx_strand_id
1 'polypeptide(L)'
;MGLFWRRKKGDEFVTLGLNQPKSAPEREEPTTVQEPPTTKPIEAEQEIIPVVTGGGPTPTPVEPKREPSPKPAPVRTPFATSVLGLNLSMEELQAQEAALEQEFSARFRRAVAATRESLSEKLDTVFAGRKQIDDDLLDQLEEALIAADIGVSTTLEILETVRRGVARKQINDIDALKLAIRNELLTILKASETHGVASESTVPEDISPYVMMIVGVNGVGKTTTIGKLAQRIKNEGNDVLICAADTFRAAASDQLAIWAERTGVPLIQQKQGTDPAAVLFDSLKAARARGSDVLIVDTAGRLHNKSNLMAELEKMKRVAGRLVDGAPHETLLVVDAVTGQNGLEQA
;
A
#
# COMPACT_ATOMS: atom_id res chain seq x y z
N MET A 1 -6.67 -6.57 9.98
CA MET A 1 -5.91 -5.97 8.86
C MET A 1 -6.88 -5.11 8.07
N GLY A 2 -7.05 -3.85 8.48
CA GLY A 2 -7.85 -2.90 7.71
C GLY A 2 -7.34 -2.86 6.27
N LEU A 3 -8.25 -2.91 5.30
CA LEU A 3 -7.90 -2.67 3.89
C LEU A 3 -7.15 -1.34 3.81
N PHE A 4 -5.86 -1.40 3.50
CA PHE A 4 -4.97 -0.23 3.47
C PHE A 4 -5.20 0.66 2.26
N TRP A 5 -5.87 0.15 1.22
CA TRP A 5 -6.30 0.89 0.05
C TRP A 5 -7.77 0.57 -0.23
N ARG A 6 -8.67 1.53 0.02
CA ARG A 6 -10.10 1.39 -0.34
C ARG A 6 -10.42 2.39 -1.44
N ARG A 7 -10.61 1.88 -2.66
CA ARG A 7 -11.34 2.62 -3.69
C ARG A 7 -12.83 2.31 -3.55
N LYS A 8 -13.66 3.34 -3.48
CA LYS A 8 -15.12 3.21 -3.55
C LYS A 8 -15.49 2.76 -4.98
N LYS A 9 -16.50 1.91 -5.11
CA LYS A 9 -17.08 1.54 -6.40
C LYS A 9 -18.60 1.65 -6.28
N GLY A 10 -19.16 2.82 -6.59
CA GLY A 10 -20.60 3.10 -6.49
C GLY A 10 -21.05 3.87 -5.24
N ASP A 11 -22.36 3.88 -4.98
CA ASP A 11 -23.05 4.79 -4.03
C ASP A 11 -23.26 4.26 -2.59
N GLU A 12 -22.69 3.12 -2.20
CA GLU A 12 -22.79 2.65 -0.81
C GLU A 12 -21.53 2.96 0.00
N PHE A 13 -21.74 3.65 1.13
CA PHE A 13 -20.78 3.72 2.23
C PHE A 13 -21.04 2.55 3.18
N VAL A 14 -20.12 1.59 3.28
CA VAL A 14 -20.14 0.61 4.38
C VAL A 14 -19.19 1.08 5.48
N THR A 15 -19.76 1.78 6.45
CA THR A 15 -19.16 2.09 7.75
C THR A 15 -19.38 0.90 8.70
N LEU A 16 -18.32 0.21 9.12
CA LEU A 16 -18.40 -0.85 10.14
C LEU A 16 -18.32 -0.34 11.59
N GLY A 17 -18.35 0.97 11.82
CA GLY A 17 -18.59 1.53 13.16
C GLY A 17 -17.68 0.98 14.28
N LEU A 18 -16.40 0.76 14.03
CA LEU A 18 -15.49 0.08 14.97
C LEU A 18 -14.90 1.00 16.07
N ASN A 19 -15.56 2.10 16.45
CA ASN A 19 -15.08 2.91 17.59
C ASN A 19 -16.12 3.85 18.25
N GLN A 20 -17.39 3.45 18.36
CA GLN A 20 -18.35 4.17 19.22
C GLN A 20 -18.72 3.34 20.46
N PRO A 21 -18.66 3.92 21.68
CA PRO A 21 -19.11 3.22 22.88
C PRO A 21 -20.63 2.98 22.80
N LYS A 22 -21.04 1.72 23.07
CA LYS A 22 -22.44 1.27 23.08
C LYS A 22 -23.32 2.16 23.97
N SER A 23 -24.32 2.82 23.40
CA SER A 23 -25.53 3.25 24.12
C SER A 23 -26.66 2.24 23.88
N ALA A 24 -27.47 2.04 24.93
CA ALA A 24 -28.55 1.06 25.05
C ALA A 24 -29.78 1.39 24.15
N PRO A 25 -30.71 0.43 23.91
CA PRO A 25 -31.66 0.52 22.82
C PRO A 25 -32.89 1.36 23.19
N GLU A 26 -33.34 2.20 22.26
CA GLU A 26 -34.68 2.78 22.27
C GLU A 26 -35.50 2.31 21.05
N ARG A 27 -36.81 2.33 21.27
CA ARG A 27 -37.87 1.49 20.68
C ARG A 27 -38.19 1.77 19.19
N GLU A 28 -38.70 0.71 18.56
CA GLU A 28 -39.34 0.68 17.23
C GLU A 28 -40.64 1.50 17.17
N GLU A 29 -40.96 2.05 15.98
CA GLU A 29 -42.28 2.04 15.33
C GLU A 29 -42.21 2.62 13.89
N PRO A 30 -43.19 2.40 12.97
CA PRO A 30 -42.93 1.54 11.82
C PRO A 30 -43.29 2.09 10.41
N THR A 31 -42.81 1.36 9.39
CA THR A 31 -43.27 1.16 7.98
C THR A 31 -44.00 2.23 7.19
N THR A 32 -43.59 2.40 5.92
CA THR A 32 -44.54 2.42 4.79
C THR A 32 -43.91 1.81 3.52
N VAL A 33 -44.68 0.90 2.92
CA VAL A 33 -44.41 0.12 1.70
C VAL A 33 -44.96 0.87 0.47
N GLN A 34 -44.28 0.81 -0.67
CA GLN A 34 -44.89 1.09 -1.98
C GLN A 34 -44.58 -0.04 -2.98
N GLU A 35 -45.64 -0.59 -3.55
CA GLU A 35 -45.70 -1.56 -4.65
C GLU A 35 -46.01 -0.87 -6.00
N PRO A 36 -45.84 -1.56 -7.15
CA PRO A 36 -45.50 -0.94 -8.45
C PRO A 36 -46.69 -1.01 -9.47
N PRO A 37 -46.52 -0.88 -10.82
CA PRO A 37 -47.37 -0.03 -11.65
C PRO A 37 -48.46 -0.76 -12.45
N THR A 38 -49.43 -0.01 -12.96
CA THR A 38 -50.54 -0.49 -13.81
C THR A 38 -50.38 -0.14 -15.30
N THR A 39 -50.66 -1.17 -16.11
CA THR A 39 -50.99 -1.32 -17.55
C THR A 39 -51.97 -0.27 -18.12
N LYS A 40 -52.17 0.05 -19.42
CA LYS A 40 -52.15 -0.57 -20.79
C LYS A 40 -52.68 0.55 -21.78
N PRO A 41 -53.05 0.36 -23.07
CA PRO A 41 -52.69 -0.60 -24.14
C PRO A 41 -52.46 0.01 -25.57
N ILE A 42 -51.78 -0.77 -26.43
CA ILE A 42 -52.04 -1.18 -27.84
C ILE A 42 -52.56 -0.16 -28.89
N GLU A 43 -51.85 -0.06 -30.02
CA GLU A 43 -52.44 -0.10 -31.37
C GLU A 43 -51.42 -0.65 -32.40
N ALA A 44 -51.94 -1.37 -33.39
CA ALA A 44 -51.22 -2.18 -34.37
C ALA A 44 -51.51 -1.68 -35.79
N GLU A 45 -50.54 -1.81 -36.70
CA GLU A 45 -50.82 -1.84 -38.14
C GLU A 45 -49.74 -2.64 -38.89
N GLN A 46 -50.19 -3.52 -39.77
CA GLN A 46 -49.43 -4.38 -40.67
C GLN A 46 -49.46 -3.77 -42.08
N GLU A 47 -48.40 -3.93 -42.88
CA GLU A 47 -48.57 -4.11 -44.34
C GLU A 47 -47.34 -4.78 -45.01
N ILE A 48 -47.54 -6.05 -45.37
CA ILE A 48 -47.29 -6.76 -46.65
C ILE A 48 -46.05 -6.38 -47.51
N ILE A 49 -45.22 -7.40 -47.77
CA ILE A 49 -44.19 -7.47 -48.82
C ILE A 49 -44.52 -8.63 -49.78
N PRO A 50 -44.38 -8.50 -51.11
CA PRO A 50 -44.52 -9.64 -52.02
C PRO A 50 -43.18 -10.30 -52.36
N VAL A 51 -43.27 -11.61 -52.57
CA VAL A 51 -42.24 -12.58 -52.98
C VAL A 51 -41.99 -12.51 -54.50
N VAL A 52 -40.74 -12.72 -54.94
CA VAL A 52 -40.40 -13.17 -56.30
C VAL A 52 -39.36 -14.31 -56.24
N THR A 53 -39.64 -15.36 -57.00
CA THR A 53 -38.98 -16.67 -57.12
C THR A 53 -38.08 -16.78 -58.35
N GLY A 54 -37.14 -17.75 -58.32
CA GLY A 54 -36.50 -18.40 -59.47
C GLY A 54 -34.97 -18.41 -59.33
N GLY A 55 -34.19 -19.46 -59.61
CA GLY A 55 -34.36 -20.79 -60.19
C GLY A 55 -32.92 -21.33 -60.42
N GLY A 56 -32.70 -22.65 -60.31
CA GLY A 56 -31.37 -23.29 -60.43
C GLY A 56 -30.73 -23.21 -61.84
N PRO A 57 -29.63 -23.94 -62.18
CA PRO A 57 -29.32 -25.31 -61.73
C PRO A 57 -27.84 -25.66 -61.44
N THR A 58 -27.61 -26.83 -60.82
CA THR A 58 -26.33 -27.57 -60.67
C THR A 58 -26.11 -28.52 -61.86
N PRO A 59 -24.87 -28.97 -62.18
CA PRO A 59 -24.29 -30.23 -61.63
C PRO A 59 -22.76 -30.14 -61.40
N THR A 60 -22.02 -30.99 -60.67
CA THR A 60 -21.82 -32.46 -60.71
C THR A 60 -20.98 -32.86 -59.47
N PRO A 61 -20.86 -34.16 -59.08
CA PRO A 61 -20.62 -34.60 -57.71
C PRO A 61 -19.14 -34.76 -57.33
N VAL A 62 -18.79 -34.33 -56.11
CA VAL A 62 -17.53 -34.66 -55.44
C VAL A 62 -17.84 -35.60 -54.27
N GLU A 63 -17.14 -36.73 -54.26
CA GLU A 63 -17.15 -37.80 -53.26
C GLU A 63 -16.82 -37.27 -51.85
N PRO A 64 -17.52 -37.69 -50.78
CA PRO A 64 -17.41 -37.05 -49.48
C PRO A 64 -16.14 -37.47 -48.74
N LYS A 65 -15.23 -36.53 -48.51
CA LYS A 65 -14.24 -36.65 -47.42
C LYS A 65 -15.00 -36.65 -46.09
N ARG A 66 -14.89 -37.74 -45.33
CA ARG A 66 -15.38 -37.82 -43.95
C ARG A 66 -14.74 -36.71 -43.10
N GLU A 67 -15.53 -35.72 -42.72
CA GLU A 67 -15.24 -34.85 -41.59
C GLU A 67 -15.37 -35.66 -40.28
N PRO A 68 -14.52 -35.40 -39.28
CA PRO A 68 -14.70 -36.00 -37.96
C PRO A 68 -15.98 -35.46 -37.32
N SER A 69 -16.80 -36.38 -36.83
CA SER A 69 -18.03 -36.13 -36.08
C SER A 69 -17.85 -35.06 -34.98
N PRO A 70 -18.81 -34.14 -34.78
CA PRO A 70 -18.75 -33.14 -33.73
C PRO A 70 -18.79 -33.82 -32.37
N LYS A 71 -17.82 -33.52 -31.51
CA LYS A 71 -17.91 -33.86 -30.08
C LYS A 71 -19.19 -33.22 -29.51
N PRO A 72 -19.95 -33.92 -28.66
CA PRO A 72 -21.13 -33.33 -28.05
C PRO A 72 -20.74 -32.07 -27.28
N ALA A 73 -21.44 -30.98 -27.54
CA ALA A 73 -21.31 -29.75 -26.76
C ALA A 73 -21.51 -30.09 -25.27
N PRO A 74 -20.68 -29.58 -24.36
CA PRO A 74 -20.94 -29.75 -22.94
C PRO A 74 -22.29 -29.07 -22.64
N VAL A 75 -23.22 -29.88 -22.15
CA VAL A 75 -24.49 -29.42 -21.59
C VAL A 75 -24.14 -28.38 -20.54
N ARG A 76 -24.48 -27.11 -20.81
CA ARG A 76 -24.38 -26.03 -19.85
C ARG A 76 -25.37 -26.34 -18.73
N THR A 77 -24.85 -26.86 -17.63
CA THR A 77 -25.55 -26.85 -16.35
C THR A 77 -25.82 -25.38 -15.97
N PRO A 78 -27.01 -25.07 -15.42
CA PRO A 78 -27.30 -23.72 -14.98
C PRO A 78 -26.33 -23.31 -13.86
N PHE A 79 -25.85 -22.07 -13.98
CA PHE A 79 -24.97 -21.34 -13.08
C PHE A 79 -24.89 -21.89 -11.64
N ALA A 80 -23.77 -22.56 -11.34
CA ALA A 80 -23.21 -22.51 -9.99
C ALA A 80 -22.39 -21.22 -9.89
N THR A 81 -23.04 -20.14 -9.44
CA THR A 81 -22.40 -18.89 -9.07
C THR A 81 -21.50 -19.16 -7.85
N SER A 82 -20.22 -19.41 -8.09
CA SER A 82 -19.20 -19.58 -7.05
C SER A 82 -17.80 -19.34 -7.65
N VAL A 83 -17.60 -18.16 -8.22
CA VAL A 83 -16.28 -17.69 -8.73
C VAL A 83 -15.68 -16.61 -7.84
N LEU A 84 -16.43 -16.15 -6.82
CA LEU A 84 -15.90 -15.41 -5.68
C LEU A 84 -16.20 -16.26 -4.46
N GLY A 85 -15.19 -16.65 -3.68
CA GLY A 85 -15.32 -17.40 -2.43
C GLY A 85 -16.02 -16.61 -1.32
N LEU A 86 -17.21 -16.09 -1.58
CA LEU A 86 -18.05 -15.31 -0.67
C LEU A 86 -19.05 -16.21 0.06
N ASN A 87 -18.55 -17.32 0.62
CA ASN A 87 -19.28 -18.13 1.59
C ASN A 87 -18.56 -18.15 2.94
N LEU A 88 -17.77 -17.12 3.26
CA LEU A 88 -17.31 -16.94 4.62
C LEU A 88 -18.36 -16.15 5.39
N SER A 89 -18.86 -16.75 6.46
CA SER A 89 -19.64 -16.07 7.48
C SER A 89 -18.84 -14.89 8.06
N MET A 90 -19.56 -13.92 8.63
CA MET A 90 -18.93 -12.75 9.26
C MET A 90 -17.95 -13.14 10.37
N GLU A 91 -18.22 -14.27 11.05
CA GLU A 91 -17.34 -14.87 12.04
C GLU A 91 -16.06 -15.46 11.42
N GLU A 92 -16.13 -16.13 10.27
CA GLU A 92 -14.95 -16.67 9.57
C GLU A 92 -14.05 -15.55 9.02
N LEU A 93 -14.64 -14.45 8.52
CA LEU A 93 -13.88 -13.27 8.10
C LEU A 93 -13.15 -12.61 9.28
N GLN A 94 -13.83 -12.45 10.42
CA GLN A 94 -13.22 -11.92 11.65
C GLN A 94 -12.11 -12.83 12.18
N ALA A 95 -12.33 -14.16 12.17
CA ALA A 95 -11.34 -15.14 12.60
C ALA A 95 -10.11 -15.12 11.69
N GLN A 96 -10.31 -15.01 10.36
CA GLN A 96 -9.22 -14.92 9.39
C GLN A 96 -8.44 -13.61 9.55
N GLU A 97 -9.13 -12.50 9.78
CA GLU A 97 -8.51 -11.20 10.03
C GLU A 97 -7.68 -11.20 11.33
N ALA A 98 -8.22 -11.78 12.41
CA ALA A 98 -7.51 -11.92 13.68
C ALA A 98 -6.29 -12.85 13.55
N ALA A 99 -6.40 -13.94 12.79
CA ALA A 99 -5.28 -14.85 12.53
C ALA A 99 -4.14 -14.15 11.76
N LEU A 100 -4.47 -13.37 10.74
CA LEU A 100 -3.51 -12.55 9.99
C LEU A 100 -2.84 -11.50 10.89
N GLU A 101 -3.61 -10.85 11.76
CA GLU A 101 -3.07 -9.87 12.71
C GLU A 101 -2.13 -10.53 13.73
N GLN A 102 -2.46 -11.72 14.21
CA GLN A 102 -1.56 -12.50 15.08
C GLN A 102 -0.28 -12.90 14.35
N GLU A 103 -0.36 -13.37 13.10
CA GLU A 103 0.81 -13.73 12.31
C GLU A 103 1.69 -12.49 12.07
N PHE A 104 1.11 -11.37 11.68
CA PHE A 104 1.81 -10.11 11.49
C PHE A 104 2.49 -9.65 12.78
N SER A 105 1.77 -9.66 13.90
CA SER A 105 2.32 -9.27 15.21
C SER A 105 3.47 -10.19 15.62
N ALA A 106 3.36 -11.50 15.38
CA ALA A 106 4.42 -12.47 15.66
C ALA A 106 5.65 -12.23 14.77
N ARG A 107 5.45 -11.98 13.47
CA ARG A 107 6.52 -11.65 12.52
C ARG A 107 7.21 -10.33 12.87
N PHE A 108 6.44 -9.30 13.22
CA PHE A 108 6.95 -8.00 13.63
C PHE A 108 7.76 -8.11 14.92
N ARG A 109 7.22 -8.77 15.95
CA ARG A 109 7.95 -9.03 17.22
C ARG A 109 9.26 -9.76 17.00
N ARG A 110 9.29 -10.72 16.06
CA ARG A 110 10.52 -11.43 15.70
C ARG A 110 11.51 -10.52 14.97
N ALA A 111 11.03 -9.66 14.06
CA ALA A 111 11.88 -8.74 13.30
C ALA A 111 12.57 -7.71 14.19
N VAL A 112 11.90 -7.23 15.25
CA VAL A 112 12.46 -6.23 16.19
C VAL A 112 13.10 -6.85 17.44
N ALA A 113 13.17 -8.18 17.54
CA ALA A 113 13.61 -8.88 18.75
C ALA A 113 15.04 -8.49 19.14
N ALA A 114 15.98 -8.47 18.19
CA ALA A 114 17.37 -8.11 18.44
C ALA A 114 17.52 -6.68 18.97
N THR A 115 16.81 -5.72 18.37
CA THR A 115 16.81 -4.31 18.84
C THR A 115 16.22 -4.20 20.25
N ARG A 116 15.11 -4.89 20.51
CA ARG A 116 14.46 -4.91 21.82
C ARG A 116 15.37 -5.50 22.89
N GLU A 117 16.03 -6.63 22.60
CA GLU A 117 16.97 -7.29 23.52
C GLU A 117 18.15 -6.37 23.82
N SER A 118 18.81 -5.83 22.79
CA SER A 118 19.94 -4.90 22.97
C SER A 118 19.58 -3.65 23.77
N LEU A 119 18.41 -3.04 23.52
CA LEU A 119 17.94 -1.89 24.29
C LEU A 119 17.63 -2.26 25.74
N SER A 120 16.98 -3.40 25.97
CA SER A 120 16.63 -3.85 27.33
C SER A 120 17.89 -4.14 28.15
N GLU A 121 18.89 -4.80 27.56
CA GLU A 121 20.17 -5.10 28.22
C GLU A 121 20.94 -3.82 28.62
N LYS A 122 21.00 -2.83 27.72
CA LYS A 122 21.63 -1.52 28.00
C LYS A 122 20.93 -0.81 29.15
N LEU A 123 19.60 -0.77 29.12
CA LEU A 123 18.80 -0.13 30.17
C LEU A 123 18.93 -0.86 31.51
N ASP A 124 18.84 -2.20 31.53
CA ASP A 124 18.97 -2.99 32.76
C ASP A 124 20.36 -2.85 33.38
N THR A 125 21.41 -2.67 32.57
CA THR A 125 22.77 -2.37 33.05
C THR A 125 22.83 -1.01 33.74
N VAL A 126 22.21 0.02 33.18
CA VAL A 126 22.13 1.37 33.80
C VAL A 126 21.37 1.32 35.12
N PHE A 127 20.31 0.53 35.20
CA PHE A 127 19.49 0.41 36.40
C PHE A 127 20.06 -0.56 37.46
N ALA A 128 21.09 -1.35 37.13
CA ALA A 128 21.61 -2.38 38.00
C ALA A 128 22.15 -1.81 39.32
N GLY A 129 21.57 -2.24 40.45
CA GLY A 129 22.01 -1.84 41.78
C GLY A 129 21.60 -0.42 42.21
N ARG A 130 20.88 0.32 41.37
CA ARG A 130 20.38 1.68 41.67
C ARG A 130 19.02 1.61 42.35
N LYS A 131 18.84 2.40 43.43
CA LYS A 131 17.58 2.48 44.20
C LYS A 131 16.91 3.85 44.10
N GLN A 132 17.64 4.86 43.66
CA GLN A 132 17.17 6.24 43.53
C GLN A 132 17.46 6.75 42.13
N ILE A 133 16.66 7.73 41.72
CA ILE A 133 16.85 8.44 40.45
C ILE A 133 17.64 9.70 40.78
N ASP A 134 18.95 9.62 40.59
CA ASP A 134 19.90 10.72 40.75
C ASP A 134 20.34 11.27 39.38
N ASP A 135 21.04 12.40 39.38
CA ASP A 135 21.54 13.00 38.12
C ASP A 135 22.52 12.06 37.40
N ASP A 136 23.38 11.35 38.15
CA ASP A 136 24.30 10.34 37.60
C ASP A 136 23.57 9.23 36.81
N LEU A 137 22.40 8.77 37.29
CA LEU A 137 21.58 7.79 36.58
C LEU A 137 21.04 8.35 35.28
N LEU A 138 20.60 9.61 35.28
CA LEU A 138 20.05 10.26 34.09
C LEU A 138 21.12 10.48 33.02
N ASP A 139 22.35 10.79 33.42
CA ASP A 139 23.49 10.92 32.51
C ASP A 139 23.87 9.55 31.90
N GLN A 140 23.88 8.48 32.70
CA GLN A 140 24.10 7.11 32.18
C GLN A 140 22.97 6.65 31.24
N LEU A 141 21.73 7.06 31.54
CA LEU A 141 20.58 6.79 30.68
C LEU A 141 20.71 7.53 29.34
N GLU A 142 21.19 8.78 29.34
CA GLU A 142 21.47 9.54 28.13
C GLU A 142 22.44 8.79 27.21
N GLU A 143 23.59 8.39 27.76
CA GLU A 143 24.60 7.64 27.02
C GLU A 143 24.04 6.33 26.44
N ALA A 144 23.25 5.59 27.23
CA ALA A 144 22.66 4.33 26.80
C ALA A 144 21.64 4.50 25.66
N LEU A 145 20.82 5.55 25.69
CA LEU A 145 19.83 5.86 24.64
C LEU A 145 20.51 6.32 23.35
N ILE A 146 21.53 7.18 23.44
CA ILE A 146 22.33 7.60 22.28
C ILE A 146 23.03 6.40 21.65
N ALA A 147 23.65 5.54 22.47
CA ALA A 147 24.30 4.32 22.02
C ALA A 147 23.31 3.28 21.42
N ALA A 148 22.00 3.47 21.58
CA ALA A 148 20.95 2.67 20.98
C ALA A 148 20.36 3.29 19.71
N ASP A 149 21.05 4.25 19.08
CA ASP A 149 20.64 4.93 17.85
C ASP A 149 19.31 5.71 17.97
N ILE A 150 18.90 6.14 19.17
CA ILE A 150 17.71 6.97 19.37
C ILE A 150 17.93 8.43 18.88
N GLY A 151 19.18 8.87 18.87
CA GLY A 151 19.58 10.21 18.47
C GLY A 151 19.56 11.21 19.63
N VAL A 152 20.37 12.26 19.52
CA VAL A 152 20.59 13.24 20.60
C VAL A 152 19.32 14.01 20.91
N SER A 153 18.65 14.58 19.89
CA SER A 153 17.46 15.41 20.09
C SER A 153 16.32 14.63 20.78
N THR A 154 16.03 13.42 20.29
CA THR A 154 15.00 12.54 20.87
C THR A 154 15.36 12.10 22.29
N THR A 155 16.64 11.83 22.55
CA THR A 155 17.11 11.45 23.89
C THR A 155 16.92 12.59 24.88
N LEU A 156 17.27 13.83 24.50
CA LEU A 156 17.07 15.01 25.33
C LEU A 156 15.59 15.26 25.63
N GLU A 157 14.71 15.08 24.64
CA GLU A 157 13.26 15.17 24.84
C GLU A 157 12.75 14.16 25.88
N ILE A 158 13.19 12.90 25.78
CA ILE A 158 12.86 11.84 26.74
C ILE A 158 13.35 12.21 28.15
N LEU A 159 14.60 12.66 28.27
CA LEU A 159 15.20 13.02 29.56
C LEU A 159 14.52 14.23 30.20
N GLU A 160 14.12 15.23 29.42
CA GLU A 160 13.36 16.39 29.91
C GLU A 160 11.99 15.97 30.47
N THR A 161 11.30 15.06 29.79
CA THR A 161 10.03 14.49 30.28
C THR A 161 10.23 13.71 31.58
N VAL A 162 11.30 12.91 31.65
CA VAL A 162 11.67 12.18 32.88
C VAL A 162 12.02 13.13 34.03
N ARG A 163 12.92 14.10 33.83
CA ARG A 163 13.34 15.09 34.85
C ARG A 163 12.13 15.81 35.43
N ARG A 164 11.19 16.20 34.58
CA ARG A 164 9.93 16.84 34.99
C ARG A 164 9.03 15.90 35.80
N GLY A 165 8.93 14.64 35.41
CA GLY A 165 8.18 13.62 36.15
C GLY A 165 8.76 13.34 37.54
N VAL A 166 10.10 13.30 37.66
CA VAL A 166 10.81 13.16 38.94
C VAL A 166 10.59 14.40 39.81
N ALA A 167 10.77 15.60 39.27
CA ALA A 167 10.54 16.86 40.00
C ALA A 167 9.11 17.00 40.55
N ARG A 168 8.13 16.44 39.83
CA ARG A 168 6.71 16.41 40.23
C ARG A 168 6.35 15.23 41.14
N LYS A 169 7.32 14.39 41.54
CA LYS A 169 7.10 13.16 42.34
C LYS A 169 6.13 12.16 41.69
N GLN A 170 6.07 12.17 40.35
CA GLN A 170 5.28 11.23 39.56
C GLN A 170 6.09 9.97 39.22
N ILE A 171 7.42 10.11 39.14
CA ILE A 171 8.36 9.02 38.91
C ILE A 171 9.17 8.84 40.20
N ASN A 172 8.86 7.80 40.95
CA ASN A 172 9.42 7.58 42.29
C ASN A 172 10.31 6.33 42.39
N ASP A 173 10.29 5.47 41.38
CA ASP A 173 11.08 4.26 41.30
C ASP A 173 11.51 3.96 39.85
N ILE A 174 12.36 2.95 39.69
CA ILE A 174 12.93 2.55 38.39
C ILE A 174 11.84 2.01 37.45
N ASP A 175 10.82 1.33 37.97
CA ASP A 175 9.74 0.77 37.14
C ASP A 175 8.86 1.88 36.55
N ALA A 176 8.55 2.90 37.35
CA ALA A 176 7.88 4.13 36.90
C ALA A 176 8.74 4.89 35.88
N LEU A 177 10.06 4.91 36.05
CA LEU A 177 10.98 5.50 35.07
C LEU A 177 10.95 4.76 33.73
N LYS A 178 11.05 3.43 33.75
CA LYS A 178 10.93 2.59 32.55
C LYS A 178 9.59 2.81 31.85
N LEU A 179 8.50 2.90 32.60
CA LEU A 179 7.16 3.18 32.05
C LEU A 179 7.07 4.58 31.44
N ALA A 180 7.66 5.59 32.07
CA ALA A 180 7.69 6.95 31.55
C ALA A 180 8.44 7.03 30.20
N ILE A 181 9.62 6.42 30.10
CA ILE A 181 10.40 6.36 28.86
C ILE A 181 9.59 5.67 27.75
N ARG A 182 8.97 4.53 28.06
CA ARG A 182 8.12 3.81 27.10
C ARG A 182 6.96 4.66 26.60
N ASN A 183 6.27 5.35 27.51
CA ASN A 183 5.14 6.20 27.15
C ASN A 183 5.58 7.38 26.29
N GLU A 184 6.74 7.97 26.58
CA GLU A 184 7.27 9.07 25.79
C GLU A 184 7.67 8.63 24.38
N LEU A 185 8.38 7.52 24.24
CA LEU A 185 8.67 6.92 22.95
C LEU A 185 7.39 6.63 22.15
N LEU A 186 6.33 6.15 22.81
CA LEU A 186 5.03 5.92 22.18
C LEU A 186 4.38 7.23 21.72
N THR A 187 4.49 8.31 22.50
CA THR A 187 4.00 9.63 22.14
C THR A 187 4.70 10.16 20.90
N ILE A 188 6.04 10.07 20.86
CA ILE A 188 6.86 10.48 19.71
C ILE A 188 6.43 9.71 18.45
N LEU A 189 6.26 8.39 18.56
CA LEU A 189 5.80 7.57 17.43
C LEU A 189 4.39 7.94 16.97
N LYS A 190 3.44 8.17 17.88
CA LYS A 190 2.06 8.58 17.52
C LYS A 190 2.00 9.96 16.89
N ALA A 191 2.87 10.89 17.30
CA ALA A 191 2.96 12.21 16.68
C ALA A 191 3.37 12.11 15.20
N SER A 192 4.21 11.12 14.85
CA SER A 192 4.63 10.86 13.47
C SER A 192 3.48 10.39 12.57
N GLU A 193 2.50 9.66 13.11
CA GLU A 193 1.31 9.19 12.36
C GLU A 193 0.45 10.34 11.84
N THR A 194 0.49 11.50 12.51
CA THR A 194 -0.31 12.69 12.13
C THR A 194 0.31 13.44 10.95
N HIS A 195 1.62 13.30 10.72
CA HIS A 195 2.39 14.13 9.78
C HIS A 195 3.04 13.34 8.64
N GLY A 196 3.17 12.02 8.76
CA GLY A 196 4.15 11.25 7.99
C GLY A 196 3.64 10.42 6.82
N VAL A 197 2.33 10.18 6.68
CA VAL A 197 1.80 9.34 5.59
C VAL A 197 0.49 9.96 5.12
N ALA A 198 0.41 10.33 3.83
CA ALA A 198 -0.89 10.58 3.22
C ALA A 198 -1.75 9.36 3.57
N SER A 199 -2.85 9.54 4.29
CA SER A 199 -3.64 8.40 4.72
C SER A 199 -4.07 7.65 3.45
N GLU A 200 -3.50 6.46 3.21
CA GLU A 200 -3.79 5.60 2.06
C GLU A 200 -5.30 5.27 1.97
N SER A 201 -6.05 5.55 3.05
CA SER A 201 -7.50 5.47 3.14
C SER A 201 -8.28 6.67 2.56
N THR A 202 -7.60 7.71 2.07
CA THR A 202 -8.20 8.99 1.63
C THR A 202 -7.83 9.42 0.22
N VAL A 203 -7.32 8.52 -0.63
CA VAL A 203 -7.04 8.85 -2.03
C VAL A 203 -8.36 9.12 -2.78
N PRO A 204 -8.56 10.32 -3.36
CA PRO A 204 -9.74 10.62 -4.16
C PRO A 204 -9.90 9.64 -5.33
N GLU A 205 -11.14 9.24 -5.62
CA GLU A 205 -11.47 8.22 -6.64
C GLU A 205 -11.12 8.65 -8.07
N ASP A 206 -11.07 9.96 -8.31
CA ASP A 206 -10.73 10.55 -9.61
C ASP A 206 -9.22 10.50 -9.91
N ILE A 207 -8.39 10.13 -8.94
CA ILE A 207 -6.94 9.98 -9.13
C ILE A 207 -6.64 8.60 -9.72
N SER A 208 -6.46 8.57 -11.05
CA SER A 208 -5.95 7.42 -11.77
C SER A 208 -5.07 7.81 -12.97
N PRO A 209 -3.79 7.37 -13.03
CA PRO A 209 -3.09 6.53 -12.05
C PRO A 209 -2.66 7.31 -10.81
N TYR A 210 -2.67 6.66 -9.64
CA TYR A 210 -1.98 7.15 -8.45
C TYR A 210 -0.47 6.97 -8.61
N VAL A 211 0.25 8.07 -8.83
CA VAL A 211 1.70 8.10 -9.03
C VAL A 211 2.47 8.11 -7.70
N MET A 212 3.19 7.03 -7.41
CA MET A 212 4.10 6.88 -6.28
C MET A 212 5.56 6.94 -6.74
N MET A 213 6.32 7.91 -6.24
CA MET A 213 7.75 8.04 -6.55
C MET A 213 8.61 7.52 -5.40
N ILE A 214 9.42 6.50 -5.66
CA ILE A 214 10.28 5.87 -4.65
C ILE A 214 11.69 6.42 -4.73
N VAL A 215 12.11 7.15 -3.70
CA VAL A 215 13.41 7.83 -3.62
C VAL A 215 14.25 7.28 -2.47
N GLY A 216 15.54 7.63 -2.45
CA GLY A 216 16.51 7.17 -1.45
C GLY A 216 17.82 6.74 -2.08
N VAL A 217 18.85 6.50 -1.27
CA VAL A 217 20.18 6.21 -1.84
C VAL A 217 20.31 4.78 -2.35
N ASN A 218 21.42 4.48 -3.00
CA ASN A 218 21.70 3.12 -3.47
C ASN A 218 21.91 2.17 -2.28
N GLY A 219 21.38 0.96 -2.39
CA GLY A 219 21.59 -0.09 -1.37
C GLY A 219 20.52 -0.16 -0.29
N VAL A 220 19.76 0.91 -0.03
CA VAL A 220 18.72 0.96 1.03
C VAL A 220 17.47 0.11 0.77
N GLY A 221 17.41 -0.56 -0.38
CA GLY A 221 16.32 -1.49 -0.70
C GLY A 221 15.18 -0.94 -1.55
N LYS A 222 15.31 0.23 -2.21
CA LYS A 222 14.28 0.82 -3.10
C LYS A 222 13.60 -0.19 -4.05
N THR A 223 14.39 -0.85 -4.90
CA THR A 223 13.89 -1.82 -5.89
C THR A 223 13.16 -3.00 -5.23
N THR A 224 13.63 -3.46 -4.07
CA THR A 224 12.97 -4.51 -3.28
C THR A 224 11.65 -4.02 -2.68
N THR A 225 11.62 -2.77 -2.18
CA THR A 225 10.40 -2.14 -1.66
C THR A 225 9.37 -1.96 -2.76
N ILE A 226 9.77 -1.54 -3.96
CA ILE A 226 8.89 -1.45 -5.14
C ILE A 226 8.24 -2.80 -5.45
N GLY A 227 9.03 -3.88 -5.50
CA GLY A 227 8.49 -5.23 -5.75
C GLY A 227 7.48 -5.66 -4.68
N LYS A 228 7.76 -5.39 -3.40
CA LYS A 228 6.85 -5.68 -2.28
C LYS A 228 5.55 -4.87 -2.36
N LEU A 229 5.65 -3.57 -2.64
CA LEU A 229 4.49 -2.69 -2.81
C LEU A 229 3.65 -3.11 -4.01
N ALA A 230 4.28 -3.39 -5.15
CA ALA A 230 3.60 -3.86 -6.35
C ALA A 230 2.83 -5.16 -6.10
N GLN A 231 3.45 -6.14 -5.43
CA GLN A 231 2.77 -7.38 -5.06
C GLN A 231 1.58 -7.13 -4.12
N ARG A 232 1.78 -6.28 -3.11
CA ARG A 232 0.75 -5.98 -2.10
C ARG A 232 -0.46 -5.30 -2.75
N ILE A 233 -0.23 -4.21 -3.47
CA ILE A 233 -1.29 -3.41 -4.11
C ILE A 233 -2.04 -4.25 -5.14
N LYS A 234 -1.33 -5.11 -5.89
CA LYS A 234 -1.96 -6.08 -6.80
C LYS A 234 -2.81 -7.12 -6.07
N ASN A 235 -2.34 -7.64 -4.93
CA ASN A 235 -3.10 -8.60 -4.12
C ASN A 235 -4.37 -7.98 -3.51
N GLU A 236 -4.39 -6.66 -3.35
CA GLU A 236 -5.57 -5.88 -2.94
C GLU A 236 -6.55 -5.65 -4.12
N GLY A 237 -6.21 -6.12 -5.33
CA GLY A 237 -7.08 -6.11 -6.51
C GLY A 237 -6.88 -4.93 -7.45
N ASN A 238 -5.84 -4.10 -7.25
CA ASN A 238 -5.57 -2.93 -8.08
C ASN A 238 -4.64 -3.24 -9.26
N ASP A 239 -4.84 -2.54 -10.37
CA ASP A 239 -3.97 -2.61 -11.55
C ASP A 239 -2.71 -1.74 -11.35
N VAL A 240 -1.56 -2.40 -11.22
CA VAL A 240 -0.27 -1.74 -10.98
C VAL A 240 0.55 -1.67 -12.27
N LEU A 241 1.26 -0.56 -12.48
CA LEU A 241 2.32 -0.41 -13.47
C LEU A 241 3.62 0.03 -12.79
N ILE A 242 4.75 -0.52 -13.21
CA ILE A 242 6.07 -0.10 -12.70
C ILE A 242 6.83 0.68 -13.78
N CYS A 243 7.50 1.75 -13.38
CA CYS A 243 8.40 2.57 -14.21
C CYS A 243 9.85 2.43 -13.73
N ALA A 244 10.73 1.88 -14.56
CA ALA A 244 12.16 1.76 -14.31
C ALA A 244 12.91 3.06 -14.66
N ALA A 245 12.84 4.07 -13.78
CA ALA A 245 13.53 5.35 -14.02
C ALA A 245 14.95 5.43 -13.40
N ASP A 246 15.47 4.40 -12.70
CA ASP A 246 16.91 4.25 -12.44
C ASP A 246 17.63 3.82 -13.73
N THR A 247 17.72 4.74 -14.70
CA THR A 247 18.25 4.45 -16.03
C THR A 247 19.78 4.38 -16.08
N PHE A 248 20.46 4.82 -15.02
CA PHE A 248 21.92 4.85 -14.99
C PHE A 248 22.50 3.48 -14.59
N ARG A 249 21.81 2.72 -13.74
CA ARG A 249 22.24 1.38 -13.31
C ARG A 249 21.50 0.30 -14.10
N ALA A 250 22.12 -0.25 -15.15
CA ALA A 250 21.54 -1.38 -15.92
C ALA A 250 21.04 -2.52 -15.01
N ALA A 251 21.87 -2.94 -14.05
CA ALA A 251 21.52 -4.00 -13.12
C ALA A 251 20.32 -3.66 -12.21
N ALA A 252 20.02 -2.39 -11.95
CA ALA A 252 18.83 -2.01 -11.19
C ALA A 252 17.56 -2.24 -12.00
N SER A 253 17.57 -1.88 -13.29
CA SER A 253 16.47 -2.18 -14.22
C SER A 253 16.26 -3.70 -14.36
N ASP A 254 17.33 -4.47 -14.52
CA ASP A 254 17.26 -5.94 -14.62
C ASP A 254 16.68 -6.57 -13.33
N GLN A 255 17.11 -6.07 -12.17
CA GLN A 255 16.56 -6.51 -10.88
C GLN A 255 15.07 -6.17 -10.76
N LEU A 256 14.66 -4.98 -11.22
CA LEU A 256 13.27 -4.58 -11.20
C LEU A 256 12.42 -5.41 -12.17
N ALA A 257 12.97 -5.79 -13.33
CA ALA A 257 12.32 -6.71 -14.27
C ALA A 257 12.04 -8.09 -13.65
N ILE A 258 12.98 -8.62 -12.87
CA ILE A 258 12.76 -9.88 -12.13
C ILE A 258 11.62 -9.72 -11.10
N TRP A 259 11.54 -8.59 -10.40
CA TRP A 259 10.41 -8.33 -9.48
C TRP A 259 9.08 -8.16 -10.22
N ALA A 260 9.07 -7.45 -11.33
CA ALA A 260 7.89 -7.29 -12.19
C ALA A 260 7.38 -8.65 -12.69
N GLU A 261 8.28 -9.53 -13.14
CA GLU A 261 7.95 -10.89 -13.56
C GLU A 261 7.39 -11.72 -12.38
N ARG A 262 8.08 -11.72 -11.23
CA ARG A 262 7.64 -12.47 -10.03
C ARG A 262 6.26 -12.06 -9.53
N THR A 263 5.96 -10.77 -9.63
CA THR A 263 4.67 -10.21 -9.18
C THR A 263 3.61 -10.25 -10.30
N GLY A 264 4.01 -10.53 -11.54
CA GLY A 264 3.16 -10.44 -12.73
C GLY A 264 2.64 -9.03 -12.97
N VAL A 265 3.43 -8.01 -12.64
CA VAL A 265 3.11 -6.59 -12.83
C VAL A 265 3.85 -6.07 -14.06
N PRO A 266 3.19 -5.37 -15.00
CA PRO A 266 3.89 -4.84 -16.17
C PRO A 266 4.97 -3.81 -15.79
N LEU A 267 6.06 -3.81 -16.56
CA LEU A 267 7.19 -2.90 -16.39
C LEU A 267 7.38 -2.05 -17.66
N ILE A 268 7.56 -0.74 -17.49
CA ILE A 268 8.06 0.15 -18.54
C ILE A 268 9.53 0.45 -18.24
N GLN A 269 10.38 0.12 -19.20
CA GLN A 269 11.82 0.35 -19.14
C GLN A 269 12.32 0.80 -20.51
N GLN A 270 13.38 1.61 -20.52
CA GLN A 270 14.06 2.05 -21.74
C GLN A 270 15.53 1.66 -21.70
N LYS A 271 16.28 2.02 -22.74
CA LYS A 271 17.72 1.74 -22.81
C LYS A 271 18.45 2.44 -21.66
N GLN A 272 19.53 1.81 -21.17
CA GLN A 272 20.40 2.43 -20.19
C GLN A 272 20.90 3.80 -20.66
N GLY A 273 20.96 4.77 -19.74
CA GLY A 273 21.37 6.14 -20.02
C GLY A 273 20.28 7.02 -20.62
N THR A 274 19.05 6.50 -20.80
CA THR A 274 17.91 7.34 -21.18
C THR A 274 17.56 8.31 -20.05
N ASP A 275 17.07 9.50 -20.39
CA ASP A 275 16.57 10.47 -19.43
C ASP A 275 15.43 9.88 -18.56
N PRO A 276 15.57 9.79 -17.22
CA PRO A 276 14.52 9.23 -16.34
C PRO A 276 13.17 9.90 -16.49
N ALA A 277 13.15 11.21 -16.76
CA ALA A 277 11.91 11.95 -16.99
C ALA A 277 11.21 11.53 -18.30
N ALA A 278 11.94 11.08 -19.33
CA ALA A 278 11.37 10.53 -20.55
C ALA A 278 10.75 9.14 -20.30
N VAL A 279 11.42 8.28 -19.51
CA VAL A 279 10.87 6.98 -19.11
C VAL A 279 9.58 7.16 -18.30
N LEU A 280 9.57 8.13 -17.37
CA LEU A 280 8.38 8.47 -16.60
C LEU A 280 7.23 8.98 -17.47
N PHE A 281 7.52 9.86 -18.44
CA PHE A 281 6.52 10.37 -19.37
C PHE A 281 5.83 9.24 -20.17
N ASP A 282 6.60 8.31 -20.71
CA ASP A 282 6.06 7.16 -21.45
C ASP A 282 5.28 6.21 -20.52
N SER A 283 5.75 6.04 -19.30
CA SER A 283 5.07 5.23 -18.28
C SER A 283 3.72 5.83 -17.87
N LEU A 284 3.64 7.15 -17.70
CA LEU A 284 2.39 7.85 -17.39
C LEU A 284 1.38 7.74 -18.54
N LYS A 285 1.86 7.87 -19.79
CA LYS A 285 1.01 7.65 -20.98
C LYS A 285 0.49 6.22 -21.03
N ALA A 286 1.35 5.23 -20.79
CA ALA A 286 0.96 3.83 -20.78
C ALA A 286 -0.04 3.53 -19.64
N ALA A 287 0.18 4.06 -18.44
CA ALA A 287 -0.72 3.91 -17.31
C ALA A 287 -2.12 4.48 -17.62
N ARG A 288 -2.21 5.70 -18.16
CA ARG A 288 -3.49 6.32 -18.54
C ARG A 288 -4.20 5.54 -19.66
N ALA A 289 -3.46 5.12 -20.68
CA ALA A 289 -4.04 4.35 -21.78
C ALA A 289 -4.56 2.97 -21.36
N ARG A 290 -3.93 2.36 -20.35
CA ARG A 290 -4.32 1.05 -19.80
C ARG A 290 -5.36 1.16 -18.68
N GLY A 291 -5.66 2.36 -18.20
CA GLY A 291 -6.49 2.55 -17.02
C GLY A 291 -5.86 1.98 -15.74
N SER A 292 -4.53 1.97 -15.64
CA SER A 292 -3.84 1.45 -14.45
C SER A 292 -4.15 2.30 -13.22
N ASP A 293 -4.40 1.64 -12.11
CA ASP A 293 -4.78 2.28 -10.84
C ASP A 293 -3.59 2.97 -10.18
N VAL A 294 -2.41 2.33 -10.22
CA VAL A 294 -1.20 2.81 -9.54
C VAL A 294 0.00 2.75 -10.47
N LEU A 295 0.81 3.81 -10.48
CA LEU A 295 2.12 3.85 -11.13
C LEU A 295 3.22 3.98 -10.08
N ILE A 296 4.07 2.96 -9.95
CA ILE A 296 5.22 2.98 -9.03
C ILE A 296 6.48 3.32 -9.82
N VAL A 297 7.19 4.36 -9.42
CA VAL A 297 8.36 4.90 -10.13
C VAL A 297 9.63 4.61 -9.32
N ASP A 298 10.54 3.80 -9.88
CA ASP A 298 11.91 3.65 -9.35
C ASP A 298 12.77 4.85 -9.77
N THR A 299 13.60 5.36 -8.88
CA THR A 299 14.51 6.48 -9.17
C THR A 299 15.96 6.13 -8.88
N ALA A 300 16.89 6.89 -9.46
CA ALA A 300 18.30 6.79 -9.10
C ALA A 300 18.52 7.17 -7.62
N GLY A 301 19.56 6.61 -6.99
CA GLY A 301 19.92 6.85 -5.58
C GLY A 301 21.34 7.35 -5.33
N ARG A 302 21.86 8.21 -6.21
CA ARG A 302 23.29 8.60 -6.22
C ARG A 302 23.55 9.86 -5.40
N LEU A 303 23.61 9.71 -4.07
CA LEU A 303 23.81 10.83 -3.16
C LEU A 303 25.15 11.57 -3.36
N HIS A 304 26.20 10.90 -3.84
CA HIS A 304 27.49 11.55 -4.12
C HIS A 304 27.41 12.65 -5.20
N ASN A 305 26.32 12.73 -5.95
CA ASN A 305 26.07 13.75 -6.96
C ASN A 305 24.75 14.49 -6.68
N LYS A 306 24.64 15.06 -5.46
CA LYS A 306 23.40 15.66 -4.93
C LYS A 306 22.75 16.64 -5.91
N SER A 307 23.51 17.57 -6.50
CA SER A 307 22.94 18.60 -7.40
C SER A 307 22.26 18.00 -8.62
N ASN A 308 22.91 17.03 -9.27
CA ASN A 308 22.38 16.41 -10.48
C ASN A 308 21.18 15.50 -10.16
N LEU A 309 21.24 14.76 -9.05
CA LEU A 309 20.13 13.94 -8.59
C LEU A 309 18.90 14.79 -8.28
N MET A 310 19.07 15.91 -7.56
CA MET A 310 17.95 16.80 -7.24
C MET A 310 17.35 17.44 -8.49
N ALA A 311 18.18 17.89 -9.44
CA ALA A 311 17.68 18.42 -10.71
C ALA A 311 16.90 17.38 -11.54
N GLU A 312 17.33 16.12 -11.49
CA GLU A 312 16.65 14.99 -12.13
C GLU A 312 15.29 14.70 -11.47
N LEU A 313 15.24 14.59 -10.14
CA LEU A 313 14.00 14.37 -9.39
C LEU A 313 13.01 15.53 -9.56
N GLU A 314 13.48 16.78 -9.54
CA GLU A 314 12.63 17.94 -9.84
C GLU A 314 12.07 17.91 -11.26
N LYS A 315 12.88 17.50 -12.23
CA LYS A 315 12.42 17.35 -13.61
C LYS A 315 11.36 16.26 -13.72
N MET A 316 11.55 15.12 -13.05
CA MET A 316 10.56 14.05 -12.98
C MET A 316 9.24 14.53 -12.35
N LYS A 317 9.31 15.26 -11.22
CA LYS A 317 8.15 15.87 -10.58
C LYS A 317 7.39 16.81 -11.53
N ARG A 318 8.09 17.71 -12.23
CA ARG A 318 7.48 18.61 -13.23
C ARG A 318 6.82 17.85 -14.38
N VAL A 319 7.43 16.77 -14.85
CA VAL A 319 6.84 15.93 -15.92
C VAL A 319 5.60 15.19 -15.42
N ALA A 320 5.64 14.63 -14.22
CA ALA A 320 4.49 13.97 -13.61
C ALA A 320 3.28 14.91 -13.51
N GLY A 321 3.45 16.07 -12.88
CA GLY A 321 2.38 17.04 -12.65
C GLY A 321 1.80 17.64 -13.94
N ARG A 322 2.54 17.61 -15.06
CA ARG A 322 2.02 18.03 -16.37
C ARG A 322 1.06 17.02 -16.99
N LEU A 323 1.18 15.74 -16.65
CA LEU A 323 0.40 14.66 -17.26
C LEU A 323 -0.74 14.20 -16.36
N VAL A 324 -0.53 14.22 -15.05
CA VAL A 324 -1.52 13.83 -14.05
C VAL A 324 -1.53 14.93 -13.01
N ASP A 325 -2.69 15.56 -12.82
CA ASP A 325 -2.83 16.63 -11.83
C ASP A 325 -2.55 16.08 -10.43
N GLY A 326 -1.85 16.87 -9.60
CA GLY A 326 -1.40 16.43 -8.28
C GLY A 326 -0.21 15.45 -8.27
N ALA A 327 0.29 14.96 -9.42
CA ALA A 327 1.38 13.99 -9.43
C ALA A 327 2.79 14.62 -9.19
N PRO A 328 3.71 13.88 -8.52
CA PRO A 328 3.47 12.62 -7.84
C PRO A 328 2.62 12.85 -6.58
N HIS A 329 1.61 12.00 -6.37
CA HIS A 329 0.73 12.10 -5.20
C HIS A 329 1.48 11.70 -3.94
N GLU A 330 2.48 10.84 -4.10
CA GLU A 330 3.30 10.36 -3.01
C GLU A 330 4.77 10.25 -3.39
N THR A 331 5.64 10.66 -2.49
CA THR A 331 7.09 10.48 -2.60
C THR A 331 7.58 9.74 -1.36
N LEU A 332 7.90 8.46 -1.54
CA LEU A 332 8.33 7.58 -0.46
C LEU A 332 9.85 7.52 -0.42
N LEU A 333 10.42 8.03 0.67
CA LEU A 333 11.84 7.88 0.97
C LEU A 333 12.10 6.51 1.61
N VAL A 334 12.96 5.71 1.00
CA VAL A 334 13.43 4.45 1.57
C VAL A 334 14.76 4.66 2.28
N VAL A 335 14.80 4.30 3.56
CA VAL A 335 15.97 4.41 4.44
C VAL A 335 16.32 3.02 4.99
N ASP A 336 17.61 2.73 5.12
CA ASP A 336 18.08 1.49 5.74
C ASP A 336 18.30 1.69 7.25
N ALA A 337 17.41 1.11 8.05
CA ALA A 337 17.48 1.18 9.51
C ALA A 337 18.75 0.54 10.10
N VAL A 338 19.43 -0.36 9.37
CA VAL A 338 20.70 -0.98 9.83
C VAL A 338 21.81 0.06 9.91
N THR A 339 21.70 1.18 9.19
CA THR A 339 22.70 2.26 9.20
C THR A 339 22.57 3.21 10.39
N GLY A 340 21.55 3.03 11.24
CA GLY A 340 21.32 3.84 12.43
C GLY A 340 21.16 5.33 12.11
N GLN A 341 21.84 6.18 12.88
CA GLN A 341 21.80 7.64 12.69
C GLN A 341 22.32 8.11 11.32
N ASN A 342 23.19 7.35 10.65
CA ASN A 342 23.63 7.70 9.29
C ASN A 342 22.46 7.68 8.28
N GLY A 343 21.50 6.79 8.50
CA GLY A 343 20.29 6.73 7.68
C GLY A 343 19.39 7.95 7.88
N LEU A 344 19.39 8.52 9.10
CA LEU A 344 18.65 9.74 9.41
C LEU A 344 19.32 10.98 8.82
N GLU A 345 20.66 11.10 8.90
CA GLU A 345 21.41 12.19 8.25
C GLU A 345 21.23 12.21 6.72
N GLN A 346 20.90 11.05 6.15
CA GLN A 346 20.63 10.88 4.73
C GLN A 346 19.21 11.31 4.33
N ALA A 347 18.27 11.30 5.27
CA ALA A 347 16.84 11.54 5.04
C ALA A 347 16.51 13.03 4.95
#